data_AF-A0A940QQM2-F1
#
_entry.id   AF-A0A940QQM2-F1
#
_cell.length_a   1.000
_cell.length_b   1.000
_cell.length_c   1.000
_cell.angle_alpha   90.00
_cell.angle_beta   90.00
_cell.angle_gamma   90.00
#
_symmetry.space_group_name_H-M   'P 1'
#
loop_
_entity.id
_entity.type
_entity.pdbx_description
1 polymer ?
#
loop_
_entity_poly.entity_id
_entity_poly.type
_entity_poly.pdbx_seq_one_letter_code
_entity_poly.pdbx_strand_id
1 'polypeptide(L)'
;MSIKGIKDQTYYEVLEVRPTATPKEIQRAYEQGKETFDVDSLAIYSLFSEGEVKEIQEALEEAYRILMDEESRRSYDQSQFQMAGELPTEEPSKAREVFEEEKTYLSFTGLSFNTEGEVYRGKALKQIRERMGVDPQTISMETKIPIQTLEWVEEEVFEKLPPLVYLKGFLKSYAQSLGLDPPKVIEDYLHFMEESRKK
;
A
#
# COMPACT_ATOMS: atom_id res chain seq x y z
N MET A 1 30.19 -9.22 -1.31
CA MET A 1 28.95 -8.53 -1.73
C MET A 1 29.22 -7.04 -1.61
N SER A 2 29.32 -6.34 -2.73
CA SER A 2 29.60 -4.90 -2.73
C SER A 2 28.33 -4.16 -2.29
N ILE A 3 28.42 -3.41 -1.21
CA ILE A 3 27.35 -2.50 -0.78
C ILE A 3 27.25 -1.43 -1.87
N LYS A 4 26.11 -1.38 -2.54
CA LYS A 4 25.80 -0.43 -3.61
C LYS A 4 25.77 0.98 -2.98
N GLY A 5 26.55 1.92 -3.49
CA GLY A 5 26.56 3.28 -2.94
C GLY A 5 25.19 3.94 -3.09
N ILE A 6 24.83 4.89 -2.23
CA ILE A 6 23.54 5.62 -2.28
C ILE A 6 23.26 6.22 -3.68
N LYS A 7 24.33 6.58 -4.41
CA LYS A 7 24.29 7.15 -5.77
C LYS A 7 23.94 6.14 -6.88
N ASP A 8 24.06 4.85 -6.59
CA ASP A 8 23.75 3.75 -7.51
C ASP A 8 22.36 3.16 -7.25
N GLN A 9 21.65 3.67 -6.23
CA GLN A 9 20.29 3.25 -5.87
C GLN A 9 19.26 4.01 -6.69
N THR A 10 18.15 3.35 -7.00
CA THR A 10 17.01 4.02 -7.65
C THR A 10 16.33 4.99 -6.68
N TYR A 11 15.58 5.98 -7.18
CA TYR A 11 14.83 6.89 -6.30
C TYR A 11 13.81 6.15 -5.42
N TYR A 12 13.29 5.03 -5.91
CA TYR A 12 12.42 4.14 -5.15
C TYR A 12 13.18 3.44 -4.01
N GLU A 13 14.39 2.96 -4.26
CA GLU A 13 15.26 2.35 -3.23
C GLU A 13 15.71 3.37 -2.18
N VAL A 14 16.04 4.61 -2.60
CA VAL A 14 16.46 5.69 -1.68
C VAL A 14 15.36 6.06 -0.69
N LEU A 15 14.10 6.09 -1.12
CA LEU A 15 12.95 6.30 -0.22
C LEU A 15 12.43 5.00 0.42
N GLU A 16 13.03 3.84 0.13
CA GLU A 16 12.55 2.52 0.55
C GLU A 16 11.08 2.24 0.17
N VAL A 17 10.64 2.76 -0.97
CA VAL A 17 9.28 2.59 -1.51
C VAL A 17 9.28 1.77 -2.78
N ARG A 18 8.10 1.23 -3.15
CA ARG A 18 7.93 0.48 -4.40
C ARG A 18 7.68 1.43 -5.58
N PRO A 19 7.97 1.03 -6.84
CA PRO A 19 7.60 1.79 -8.03
C PRO A 19 6.09 2.05 -8.18
N THR A 20 5.27 1.29 -7.47
CA THR A 20 3.81 1.45 -7.42
C THR A 20 3.34 2.34 -6.27
N ALA A 21 4.25 2.96 -5.50
CA ALA A 21 3.91 3.75 -4.31
C ALA A 21 3.06 4.97 -4.68
N THR A 22 2.04 5.22 -3.86
CA THR A 22 1.19 6.40 -3.97
C THR A 22 1.94 7.66 -3.52
N PRO A 23 1.52 8.87 -3.94
CA PRO A 23 2.15 10.12 -3.51
C PRO A 23 2.20 10.28 -1.98
N LYS A 24 1.18 9.79 -1.27
CA LYS A 24 1.14 9.82 0.19
C LYS A 24 2.19 8.92 0.84
N GLU A 25 2.43 7.74 0.27
CA GLU A 25 3.47 6.82 0.74
C GLU A 25 4.86 7.39 0.47
N ILE A 26 5.07 8.01 -0.69
CA ILE A 26 6.31 8.72 -1.04
C ILE A 26 6.56 9.86 -0.05
N GLN A 27 5.54 10.66 0.27
CA GLN A 27 5.65 11.74 1.26
C GLN A 27 5.99 11.22 2.65
N ARG A 28 5.29 10.19 3.13
CA ARG A 28 5.54 9.60 4.44
C ARG A 28 6.95 9.02 4.53
N ALA A 29 7.40 8.34 3.49
CA ALA A 29 8.75 7.76 3.43
C ALA A 29 9.83 8.85 3.46
N TYR A 30 9.61 9.96 2.75
CA TYR A 30 10.50 11.12 2.81
C TYR A 30 10.56 11.75 4.21
N GLU A 31 9.40 11.97 4.85
CA GLU A 31 9.33 12.51 6.22
C GLU A 31 10.07 11.60 7.21
N GLN A 32 9.84 10.29 7.13
CA GLN A 32 10.51 9.29 7.97
C GLN A 32 12.01 9.21 7.69
N GLY A 33 12.43 9.30 6.43
CA GLY A 33 13.84 9.35 6.05
C GLY A 33 14.52 10.60 6.63
N LYS A 34 13.89 11.77 6.54
CA LYS A 34 14.41 12.99 7.15
C LYS A 34 14.56 12.88 8.66
N GLU A 35 13.58 12.33 9.36
CA GLU A 35 13.67 12.12 10.82
C GLU A 35 14.78 11.13 11.18
N THR A 36 14.94 10.08 10.38
CA THR A 36 15.96 9.05 10.60
C THR A 36 17.36 9.63 10.42
N PHE A 37 17.57 10.46 9.40
CA PHE A 37 18.87 11.06 9.05
C PHE A 37 19.00 12.53 9.49
N ASP A 38 18.25 12.95 10.51
CA ASP A 38 18.31 14.32 11.00
C ASP A 38 19.64 14.63 11.72
N VAL A 39 20.06 15.89 11.66
CA VAL A 39 21.30 16.42 12.27
C VAL A 39 21.26 16.33 13.80
N ASP A 40 20.08 16.25 14.42
CA ASP A 40 19.94 16.10 15.87
C ASP A 40 19.84 14.62 16.31
N SER A 41 19.81 13.68 15.36
CA SER A 41 19.76 12.24 15.65
C SER A 41 21.14 11.72 16.05
N LEU A 42 21.43 11.76 17.36
CA LEU A 42 22.69 11.32 17.99
C LEU A 42 23.15 9.90 17.58
N ALA A 43 22.24 9.04 17.10
CA ALA A 43 22.54 7.68 16.66
C ALA A 43 23.25 7.62 15.28
N ILE A 44 23.09 8.65 14.44
CA ILE A 44 23.55 8.64 13.05
C ILE A 44 25.04 8.94 12.93
N TYR A 45 25.56 9.88 13.73
CA TYR A 45 26.99 10.24 13.73
C TYR A 45 27.93 9.13 14.18
N SER A 46 27.40 8.08 14.82
CA SER A 46 28.18 6.89 15.18
C SER A 46 28.31 5.90 14.02
N LEU A 47 27.47 6.00 12.98
CA LEU A 47 27.39 5.05 11.86
C LEU A 47 27.82 5.68 10.52
N PHE A 48 27.64 6.99 10.37
CA PHE A 48 27.94 7.73 9.14
C PHE A 48 28.73 9.01 9.44
N SER A 49 29.62 9.40 8.52
CA SER A 49 30.28 10.70 8.57
C SER A 49 29.33 11.84 8.19
N GLU A 50 29.62 13.07 8.61
CA GLU A 50 28.84 14.27 8.23
C GLU A 50 28.67 14.41 6.71
N GLY A 51 29.69 14.00 5.94
CA GLY A 51 29.65 13.98 4.48
C GLY A 51 28.66 12.95 3.94
N GLU A 52 28.64 11.73 4.48
CA GLU A 52 27.72 10.67 4.07
C GLU A 52 26.28 10.98 4.44
N VAL A 53 26.03 11.56 5.63
CA VAL A 53 24.69 12.00 6.04
C VAL A 53 24.17 13.04 5.06
N LYS A 54 25.02 13.99 4.65
CA LYS A 54 24.65 15.01 3.67
C LYS A 54 24.33 14.39 2.31
N GLU A 55 25.11 13.41 1.85
CA GLU A 55 24.82 12.71 0.59
C GLU A 55 23.47 11.94 0.66
N ILE A 56 23.15 11.34 1.79
CA ILE A 56 21.88 10.64 2.00
C ILE A 56 20.71 11.64 2.01
N GLN A 57 20.84 12.76 2.71
CA GLN A 57 19.83 13.82 2.74
C GLN A 57 19.56 14.40 1.34
N GLU A 58 20.62 14.70 0.58
CA GLU A 58 20.52 15.18 -0.80
C GLU A 58 19.82 14.15 -1.70
N ALA A 59 20.15 12.86 -1.54
CA ALA A 59 19.48 11.79 -2.28
C ALA A 59 17.99 11.67 -1.95
N LEU A 60 17.62 11.77 -0.66
CA LEU A 60 16.22 11.74 -0.21
C LEU A 60 15.41 12.90 -0.79
N GLU A 61 15.96 14.11 -0.80
CA GLU A 61 15.31 15.29 -1.36
C GLU A 61 15.09 15.19 -2.87
N GLU A 62 16.09 14.71 -3.61
CA GLU A 62 15.99 14.55 -5.05
C GLU A 62 14.98 13.45 -5.41
N ALA A 63 15.03 12.32 -4.72
CA ALA A 63 14.08 11.23 -4.90
C ALA A 63 12.64 11.69 -4.63
N TYR A 64 12.40 12.43 -3.55
CA TYR A 64 11.08 12.98 -3.23
C TYR A 64 10.60 13.95 -4.32
N ARG A 65 11.46 14.87 -4.77
CA ARG A 65 11.10 15.87 -5.80
C ARG A 65 10.66 15.22 -7.11
N ILE A 66 11.41 14.22 -7.57
CA ILE A 66 11.12 13.52 -8.83
C ILE A 66 9.89 12.62 -8.69
N LEU A 67 9.74 11.90 -7.58
CA LEU A 67 8.66 10.92 -7.39
C LEU A 67 7.32 11.55 -7.01
N MET A 68 7.30 12.73 -6.40
CA MET A 68 6.07 13.45 -6.06
C MET A 68 5.42 14.14 -7.26
N ASP A 69 6.21 14.54 -8.25
CA ASP A 69 5.70 15.15 -9.47
C ASP A 69 5.39 14.06 -10.50
N GLU A 70 4.15 13.96 -10.93
CA GLU A 70 3.68 12.87 -11.80
C GLU A 70 4.37 12.90 -13.18
N GLU A 71 4.66 14.09 -13.72
CA GLU A 71 5.35 14.25 -14.99
C GLU A 71 6.84 13.86 -14.88
N SER A 72 7.52 14.31 -13.82
CA SER A 72 8.90 13.97 -13.52
C SER A 72 9.07 12.48 -13.22
N ARG A 73 8.15 11.87 -12.47
CA ARG A 73 8.14 10.43 -12.18
C ARG A 73 7.95 9.61 -13.45
N ARG A 74 7.00 9.98 -14.30
CA ARG A 74 6.81 9.32 -15.61
C ARG A 74 8.04 9.44 -16.50
N SER A 75 8.67 10.62 -16.53
CA SER A 75 9.90 10.86 -17.30
C SER A 75 11.07 10.03 -16.76
N TYR A 76 11.18 9.91 -15.44
CA TYR A 76 12.16 9.07 -14.77
C TYR A 76 11.94 7.59 -15.10
N ASP A 77 10.72 7.08 -14.94
CA ASP A 77 10.35 5.69 -15.26
C ASP A 77 10.60 5.38 -16.75
N GLN A 78 10.30 6.32 -17.64
CA GLN A 78 10.54 6.19 -19.08
C GLN A 78 12.04 6.19 -19.42
N SER A 79 12.86 6.98 -18.72
CA SER A 79 14.32 7.01 -18.90
C SER A 79 15.00 5.74 -18.34
N GLN A 80 14.49 5.19 -17.24
CA GLN A 80 14.88 3.88 -16.70
C GLN A 80 14.53 2.75 -17.68
N PHE A 81 13.36 2.85 -18.34
CA PHE A 81 12.86 1.87 -19.29
C PHE A 81 13.67 1.81 -20.60
N GLN A 82 14.24 2.92 -21.07
CA GLN A 82 15.13 2.89 -22.24
C GLN A 82 16.43 2.11 -22.01
N MET A 83 16.83 1.87 -20.75
CA MET A 83 17.98 1.02 -20.41
C MET A 83 17.62 -0.45 -20.16
N ALA A 84 16.35 -0.78 -19.92
CA ALA A 84 15.88 -2.12 -19.58
C ALA A 84 14.74 -2.54 -20.52
N GLY A 85 15.08 -3.23 -21.61
CA GLY A 85 14.15 -3.61 -22.67
C GLY A 85 12.89 -4.34 -22.19
N GLU A 86 11.74 -3.72 -22.54
CA GLU A 86 10.37 -4.23 -22.73
C GLU A 86 9.56 -4.82 -21.56
N LEU A 87 8.39 -4.21 -21.29
CA LEU A 87 7.03 -4.80 -21.20
C LEU A 87 5.96 -3.66 -21.36
N PRO A 88 4.69 -3.96 -21.70
CA PRO A 88 3.77 -3.03 -22.37
C PRO A 88 3.09 -2.03 -21.45
N THR A 89 3.08 -0.78 -21.93
CA THR A 89 2.18 0.32 -21.62
C THR A 89 0.73 -0.02 -21.92
N GLU A 90 -0.21 0.37 -21.06
CA GLU A 90 -1.46 1.01 -21.50
C GLU A 90 -1.95 2.05 -20.48
N GLU A 91 -1.83 3.31 -20.90
CA GLU A 91 -2.80 4.40 -20.72
C GLU A 91 -2.64 5.33 -21.96
N PRO A 92 -3.58 6.23 -22.36
CA PRO A 92 -4.88 6.61 -21.77
C PRO A 92 -6.04 6.75 -22.80
N SER A 93 -7.30 6.84 -22.36
CA SER A 93 -8.41 7.34 -23.20
C SER A 93 -9.34 8.29 -22.45
N LYS A 94 -9.33 9.54 -22.90
CA LYS A 94 -10.17 10.67 -22.51
C LYS A 94 -11.67 10.38 -22.68
N ALA A 95 -12.44 10.68 -21.63
CA ALA A 95 -13.78 11.27 -21.77
C ALA A 95 -13.94 12.38 -20.70
N ARG A 96 -13.91 13.63 -21.19
CA ARG A 96 -14.46 14.86 -20.58
C ARG A 96 -15.99 14.69 -20.46
N GLU A 97 -16.76 15.25 -19.51
CA GLU A 97 -16.67 16.51 -18.76
C GLU A 97 -17.70 16.55 -17.59
N VAL A 98 -17.31 17.24 -16.50
CA VAL A 98 -18.08 18.06 -15.53
C VAL A 98 -19.14 17.39 -14.62
N PHE A 99 -18.81 17.32 -13.33
CA PHE A 99 -19.52 18.09 -12.29
C PHE A 99 -18.51 18.61 -11.25
N GLU A 100 -18.50 19.93 -11.11
CA GLU A 100 -17.78 20.71 -10.12
C GLU A 100 -18.52 20.72 -8.77
N GLU A 101 -17.72 20.86 -7.70
CA GLU A 101 -18.06 21.34 -6.36
C GLU A 101 -18.87 20.43 -5.41
N GLU A 102 -18.19 19.86 -4.42
CA GLU A 102 -18.11 20.53 -3.11
C GLU A 102 -16.90 20.04 -2.29
N LYS A 103 -16.15 21.02 -1.76
CA LYS A 103 -15.09 20.82 -0.79
C LYS A 103 -15.66 20.22 0.49
N THR A 104 -15.40 18.94 0.73
CA THR A 104 -15.18 18.46 2.09
C THR A 104 -13.83 17.75 2.14
N TYR A 105 -12.79 18.51 2.42
CA TYR A 105 -11.51 17.98 2.88
C TYR A 105 -11.75 17.37 4.26
N LEU A 106 -12.24 16.14 4.31
CA LEU A 106 -12.18 15.35 5.52
C LEU A 106 -10.73 14.92 5.70
N SER A 107 -10.10 15.66 6.61
CA SER A 107 -8.91 15.34 7.39
C SER A 107 -8.39 13.91 7.19
N PHE A 108 -7.24 13.83 6.52
CA PHE A 108 -6.39 12.65 6.46
C PHE A 108 -5.81 12.26 7.84
N THR A 109 -6.07 13.05 8.89
CA THR A 109 -5.77 12.74 10.30
C THR A 109 -7.06 12.78 11.10
N GLY A 110 -7.86 11.72 11.01
CA GLY A 110 -9.15 11.62 11.71
C GLY A 110 -9.72 10.21 11.82
N LEU A 111 -9.18 9.22 11.10
CA LEU A 111 -9.43 7.82 11.43
C LEU A 111 -8.38 7.36 12.42
N SER A 112 -8.54 7.83 13.66
CA SER A 112 -8.35 6.93 14.78
C SER A 112 -9.23 5.72 14.46
N PHE A 113 -8.62 4.63 13.99
CA PHE A 113 -9.29 3.34 14.07
C PHE A 113 -9.59 3.17 15.55
N ASN A 114 -10.86 3.31 15.93
CA ASN A 114 -11.32 2.81 17.20
C ASN A 114 -11.30 1.28 17.09
N THR A 115 -10.10 0.69 17.07
CA THR A 115 -9.84 -0.75 17.12
C THR A 115 -10.08 -1.28 18.54
N GLU A 116 -11.20 -0.87 19.14
CA GLU A 116 -11.74 -1.43 20.37
C GLU A 116 -13.16 -1.91 20.07
N GLY A 117 -13.29 -2.99 19.28
CA GLY A 117 -14.53 -3.79 19.26
C GLY A 117 -15.13 -4.16 17.91
N GLU A 118 -14.59 -3.76 16.76
CA GLU A 118 -15.14 -4.22 15.47
C GLU A 118 -14.71 -5.67 15.17
N VAL A 119 -15.69 -6.57 15.05
CA VAL A 119 -15.52 -7.98 14.67
C VAL A 119 -15.45 -8.06 13.14
N TYR A 120 -14.34 -8.56 12.61
CA TYR A 120 -14.14 -8.67 11.16
C TYR A 120 -14.87 -9.88 10.55
N ARG A 121 -16.15 -9.68 10.20
CA ARG A 121 -16.95 -10.62 9.39
C ARG A 121 -17.11 -10.15 7.94
N GLY A 122 -17.72 -10.96 7.07
CA GLY A 122 -17.82 -10.68 5.64
C GLY A 122 -18.38 -9.29 5.32
N LYS A 123 -19.49 -8.90 5.95
CA LYS A 123 -20.08 -7.57 5.76
C LYS A 123 -19.18 -6.43 6.22
N ALA A 124 -18.42 -6.63 7.31
CA ALA A 124 -17.49 -5.61 7.80
C ALA A 124 -16.30 -5.45 6.83
N LEU A 125 -15.76 -6.56 6.34
CA LEU A 125 -14.71 -6.59 5.34
C LEU A 125 -15.11 -5.91 4.03
N LYS A 126 -16.36 -6.10 3.58
CA LYS A 126 -16.93 -5.39 2.43
C LYS A 126 -17.02 -3.89 2.66
N GLN A 127 -17.57 -3.47 3.80
CA GLN A 127 -17.69 -2.05 4.14
C GLN A 127 -16.34 -1.35 4.22
N ILE A 128 -15.33 -2.03 4.80
CA ILE A 128 -13.97 -1.50 4.86
C ILE A 128 -13.42 -1.33 3.43
N ARG A 129 -13.53 -2.35 2.59
CA ARG A 129 -13.08 -2.30 1.19
C ARG A 129 -13.73 -1.14 0.42
N GLU A 130 -15.05 -1.01 0.51
CA GLU A 130 -15.81 0.05 -0.16
C GLU A 130 -15.45 1.45 0.36
N ARG A 131 -15.26 1.61 1.69
CA ARG A 131 -14.80 2.88 2.27
C ARG A 131 -13.38 3.25 1.85
N MET A 132 -12.53 2.25 1.62
CA MET A 132 -11.18 2.44 1.08
C MET A 132 -11.18 2.69 -0.43
N GLY A 133 -12.34 2.60 -1.11
CA GLY A 133 -12.45 2.78 -2.55
C GLY A 133 -11.78 1.68 -3.36
N VAL A 134 -11.60 0.49 -2.77
CA VAL A 134 -10.91 -0.63 -3.41
C VAL A 134 -11.91 -1.51 -4.16
N ASP A 135 -11.69 -1.71 -5.46
CA ASP A 135 -12.48 -2.62 -6.26
C ASP A 135 -12.08 -4.09 -5.99
N PRO A 136 -13.03 -5.05 -5.90
CA PRO A 136 -12.69 -6.46 -5.69
C PRO A 136 -11.81 -7.05 -6.81
N GLN A 137 -11.84 -6.50 -8.03
CA GLN A 137 -10.93 -6.86 -9.11
C GLN A 137 -9.47 -6.52 -8.76
N THR A 138 -9.23 -5.38 -8.12
CA THR A 138 -7.90 -4.96 -7.66
C THR A 138 -7.34 -5.96 -6.66
N ILE A 139 -8.13 -6.32 -5.65
CA ILE A 139 -7.72 -7.33 -4.65
C ILE A 139 -7.47 -8.69 -5.32
N SER A 140 -8.33 -9.09 -6.25
CA SER A 140 -8.17 -10.34 -6.99
C SER A 140 -6.87 -10.37 -7.79
N MET A 141 -6.52 -9.26 -8.44
CA MET A 141 -5.30 -9.13 -9.23
C MET A 141 -4.03 -9.23 -8.36
N GLU A 142 -4.03 -8.59 -7.19
CA GLU A 142 -2.92 -8.57 -6.24
C GLU A 142 -2.73 -9.91 -5.53
N THR A 143 -3.83 -10.48 -5.03
CA THR A 143 -3.81 -11.66 -4.16
C THR A 143 -3.91 -12.97 -4.92
N LYS A 144 -4.29 -12.93 -6.20
CA LYS A 144 -4.67 -14.09 -7.03
C LYS A 144 -5.86 -14.88 -6.49
N ILE A 145 -6.61 -14.31 -5.54
CA ILE A 145 -7.87 -14.88 -5.08
C ILE A 145 -8.93 -14.58 -6.15
N PRO A 146 -9.71 -15.57 -6.62
CA PRO A 146 -10.79 -15.30 -7.57
C PRO A 146 -11.79 -14.28 -7.01
N ILE A 147 -12.24 -13.32 -7.84
CA ILE A 147 -13.25 -12.30 -7.45
C ILE A 147 -14.46 -12.96 -6.79
N GLN A 148 -14.94 -14.06 -7.37
CA GLN A 148 -16.08 -14.78 -6.85
C GLN A 148 -15.86 -15.33 -5.43
N THR A 149 -14.62 -15.69 -5.08
CA THR A 149 -14.27 -16.10 -3.72
C THR A 149 -14.26 -14.91 -2.75
N LEU A 150 -13.81 -13.73 -3.19
CA LEU A 150 -13.88 -12.50 -2.40
C LEU A 150 -15.34 -12.13 -2.09
N GLU A 151 -16.20 -12.19 -3.11
CA GLU A 151 -17.64 -11.97 -2.97
C GLU A 151 -18.27 -12.98 -2.00
N TRP A 152 -17.93 -14.27 -2.08
CA TRP A 152 -18.44 -15.26 -1.13
C TRP A 152 -17.94 -15.02 0.30
N VAL A 153 -16.72 -14.51 0.47
CA VAL A 153 -16.19 -14.13 1.78
C VAL A 153 -16.97 -12.95 2.34
N GLU A 154 -17.19 -11.92 1.54
CA GLU A 154 -17.92 -10.70 1.90
C GLU A 154 -19.41 -10.93 2.19
N GLU A 155 -20.06 -11.77 1.39
CA GLU A 155 -21.48 -12.14 1.50
C GLU A 155 -21.71 -13.34 2.42
N GLU A 156 -20.65 -13.87 3.06
CA GLU A 156 -20.72 -14.98 4.04
C GLU A 156 -21.37 -16.25 3.46
N VAL A 157 -21.14 -16.52 2.18
CA VAL A 157 -21.67 -17.70 1.47
C VAL A 157 -20.82 -18.93 1.78
N PHE A 158 -20.87 -19.38 3.03
CA PHE A 158 -19.98 -20.40 3.61
C PHE A 158 -19.99 -21.75 2.88
N GLU A 159 -21.07 -22.07 2.16
CA GLU A 159 -21.23 -23.30 1.37
C GLU A 159 -20.34 -23.33 0.12
N LYS A 160 -20.00 -22.15 -0.41
CA LYS A 160 -19.19 -22.01 -1.63
C LYS A 160 -17.73 -21.69 -1.33
N LEU A 161 -17.40 -21.42 -0.07
CA LEU A 161 -16.03 -21.12 0.33
C LEU A 161 -15.10 -22.34 0.13
N PRO A 162 -13.82 -22.07 -0.19
CA PRO A 162 -12.83 -23.14 -0.34
C PRO A 162 -12.56 -23.83 1.01
N PRO A 163 -11.86 -24.98 1.01
CA PRO A 163 -11.46 -25.65 2.23
C PRO A 163 -10.74 -24.71 3.21
N LEU A 164 -10.94 -24.92 4.51
CA LEU A 164 -10.49 -24.01 5.59
C LEU A 164 -9.00 -23.63 5.50
N VAL A 165 -8.15 -24.54 5.04
CA VAL A 165 -6.72 -24.30 4.84
C VAL A 165 -6.45 -23.20 3.81
N TYR A 166 -7.21 -23.17 2.72
CA TYR A 166 -7.12 -22.13 1.69
C TYR A 166 -7.82 -20.85 2.14
N LEU A 167 -8.97 -20.98 2.80
CA LEU A 167 -9.72 -19.83 3.32
C LEU A 167 -8.86 -18.97 4.27
N LYS A 168 -8.10 -19.59 5.17
CA LYS A 168 -7.18 -18.87 6.06
C LYS A 168 -6.12 -18.08 5.28
N GLY A 169 -5.57 -18.68 4.22
CA GLY A 169 -4.62 -18.01 3.34
C GLY A 169 -5.26 -16.83 2.60
N PHE A 170 -6.50 -17.00 2.13
CA PHE A 170 -7.24 -15.96 1.42
C PHE A 170 -7.62 -14.80 2.34
N LEU A 171 -8.12 -15.07 3.54
CA LEU A 171 -8.40 -14.05 4.56
C LEU A 171 -7.13 -13.29 4.94
N LYS A 172 -5.99 -13.98 5.05
CA LYS A 172 -4.69 -13.33 5.29
C LYS A 172 -4.35 -12.34 4.19
N SER A 173 -4.36 -12.79 2.93
CA SER A 173 -4.01 -11.93 1.79
C SER A 173 -5.00 -10.79 1.59
N TYR A 174 -6.29 -11.04 1.83
CA TYR A 174 -7.34 -10.02 1.80
C TYR A 174 -7.13 -8.96 2.88
N ALA A 175 -6.89 -9.36 4.14
CA ALA A 175 -6.59 -8.43 5.23
C ALA A 175 -5.36 -7.57 4.92
N GLN A 176 -4.30 -8.19 4.39
CA GLN A 176 -3.09 -7.49 3.97
C GLN A 176 -3.35 -6.46 2.86
N SER A 177 -4.19 -6.78 1.86
CA SER A 177 -4.57 -5.83 0.80
C SER A 177 -5.36 -4.61 1.31
N LEU A 178 -6.01 -4.73 2.48
CA LEU A 178 -6.76 -3.65 3.12
C LEU A 178 -6.01 -3.00 4.29
N GLY A 179 -4.75 -3.37 4.55
CA GLY A 179 -3.99 -2.86 5.69
C GLY A 179 -4.56 -3.23 7.06
N LEU A 180 -5.36 -4.30 7.14
CA LEU A 180 -5.93 -4.83 8.37
C LEU A 180 -4.96 -5.81 9.04
N ASP A 181 -5.15 -6.04 10.35
CA ASP A 181 -4.39 -7.04 11.10
C ASP A 181 -4.81 -8.48 10.70
N PRO A 182 -3.96 -9.26 10.00
CA PRO A 182 -4.37 -10.55 9.44
C PRO A 182 -4.74 -11.60 10.50
N PRO A 183 -3.98 -11.81 11.59
CA PRO A 183 -4.38 -12.69 12.69
C PRO A 183 -5.78 -12.38 13.22
N LYS A 184 -6.09 -11.11 13.51
CA LYS A 184 -7.40 -10.71 14.02
C LYS A 184 -8.53 -10.92 13.02
N VAL A 185 -8.34 -10.59 11.75
CA VAL A 185 -9.34 -10.84 10.70
C VAL A 185 -9.65 -12.33 10.57
N ILE A 186 -8.62 -13.18 10.60
CA ILE A 186 -8.80 -14.63 10.50
C ILE A 186 -9.55 -15.17 11.71
N GLU A 187 -9.17 -14.75 12.92
CA GLU A 187 -9.81 -15.18 14.16
C GLU A 187 -11.30 -14.80 14.20
N ASP A 188 -11.61 -13.51 14.01
CA ASP A 188 -12.98 -12.98 14.06
C ASP A 188 -13.88 -13.64 13.01
N TYR A 189 -13.39 -13.77 11.77
CA TYR A 189 -14.16 -14.34 10.66
C TYR A 189 -14.46 -15.82 10.90
N LEU A 190 -13.48 -16.59 11.37
CA LEU A 190 -13.65 -18.02 11.61
C LEU A 190 -14.55 -18.29 12.81
N HIS A 191 -14.41 -17.50 13.88
CA HIS A 191 -15.32 -17.58 15.03
C HIS A 191 -16.77 -17.39 14.58
N PHE A 192 -17.04 -16.35 13.79
CA PHE A 192 -18.37 -16.06 13.26
C PHE A 192 -18.89 -17.18 12.34
N MET A 193 -18.02 -17.76 11.50
CA MET A 193 -18.39 -18.89 10.64
C MET A 193 -18.77 -20.13 11.45
N GLU A 194 -18.05 -20.45 12.52
CA GLU A 194 -18.35 -21.59 13.40
C GLU A 194 -19.65 -21.40 14.17
N GLU A 195 -19.92 -20.19 14.67
CA GLU A 195 -21.19 -19.87 15.35
C GLU A 195 -22.39 -19.98 14.40
N SER A 196 -22.23 -19.55 13.16
CA SER A 196 -23.29 -19.58 12.14
C SER A 196 -23.60 -21.00 11.65
N ARG A 197 -22.65 -21.94 11.75
CA ARG A 197 -22.85 -23.36 11.42
C ARG A 197 -23.47 -24.19 12.56
N LYS A 198 -23.50 -23.66 13.78
CA LYS A 198 -24.07 -24.32 14.97
C LYS A 198 -25.55 -24.01 15.18
N LYS A 199 -26.10 -23.04 14.44
CA LYS A 199 -27.52 -22.64 14.46
C LYS A 199 -28.26 -23.30 13.31
#